data_AF-A0A7C2WXJ9-F1
#
_entry.id   AF-A0A7C2WXJ9-F1
#
_cell.length_a   1.000
_cell.length_b   1.000
_cell.length_c   1.000
_cell.angle_alpha   90.00
_cell.angle_beta   90.00
_cell.angle_gamma   90.00
#
_symmetry.space_group_name_H-M   'P 1'
#
loop_
_entity.id
_entity.type
_entity.pdbx_description
1 polymer ?
#
loop_
_entity_poly.entity_id
_entity_poly.type
_entity_poly.pdbx_seq_one_letter_code
_entity_poly.pdbx_strand_id
1 'polypeptide(L)'
;QAEVAGEVTGLPDNIGVEGELVTDSSAMQITKALEKATQNEIARIDIKEGNSWWVTRLLALSAGAVRAGTPKAIVFVGTRENIGGTFLGWGEPSAILKAILNDKKDYFTAYQRAQSIAKQVGVFAVVSDPLPPHVPHIKAVEGVSLDFSVQRYATRDDYARLGDAAFEQILMDQLALYFEQTHDHLTLGRLQQLFEHCLYRDVINLESPPDQQMLSLLEPRGTYIALARNGRYEVLLKREAGERIILRQLFTQVLQGK
;
A
#
# COMPACT_ATOMS: atom_id res chain seq x y z
N GLN A 1 14.01 48.98 -19.63
CA GLN A 1 14.49 47.83 -18.83
C GLN A 1 13.77 46.61 -19.36
N ALA A 2 14.47 45.74 -20.07
CA ALA A 2 13.91 44.50 -20.60
C ALA A 2 14.05 43.44 -19.52
N GLU A 3 12.92 43.00 -18.98
CA GLU A 3 12.83 41.88 -18.06
C GLU A 3 13.15 40.61 -18.87
N VAL A 4 14.36 40.07 -18.67
CA VAL A 4 14.74 38.77 -19.24
C VAL A 4 13.91 37.74 -18.49
N ALA A 5 12.85 37.25 -19.12
CA ALA A 5 12.10 36.10 -18.66
C ALA A 5 13.05 34.89 -18.66
N GLY A 6 13.75 34.69 -17.54
CA GLY A 6 14.47 33.47 -17.28
C GLY A 6 13.48 32.31 -17.31
N GLU A 7 13.77 31.31 -18.13
CA GLU A 7 13.08 30.03 -18.06
C GLU A 7 13.19 29.50 -16.63
N VAL A 8 12.03 29.39 -15.99
CA VAL A 8 11.85 29.08 -14.59
C VAL A 8 12.30 27.63 -14.34
N THR A 9 13.41 27.45 -13.60
CA THR A 9 14.01 26.15 -13.26
C THR A 9 13.18 25.38 -12.22
N GLY A 10 11.97 24.94 -12.60
CA GLY A 10 11.04 24.22 -11.71
C GLY A 10 10.81 22.75 -12.07
N LEU A 11 10.16 22.02 -11.18
CA LEU A 11 9.66 20.66 -11.48
C LEU A 11 8.52 20.76 -12.52
N PRO A 12 8.58 20.04 -13.65
CA PRO A 12 7.48 20.04 -14.61
C PRO A 12 6.17 19.49 -14.03
N ASP A 13 5.05 20.01 -14.53
CA ASP A 13 3.68 19.78 -14.02
C ASP A 13 3.16 18.33 -14.09
N ASN A 14 3.93 17.36 -14.59
CA ASN A 14 3.52 15.96 -14.73
C ASN A 14 4.58 14.96 -14.24
N ILE A 15 5.41 15.36 -13.27
CA ILE A 15 6.39 14.47 -12.66
C ILE A 15 5.75 13.63 -11.56
N GLY A 16 6.00 12.32 -11.59
CA GLY A 16 5.61 11.41 -10.51
C GLY A 16 4.70 10.30 -11.05
N VAL A 17 4.17 9.51 -10.12
CA VAL A 17 3.20 8.47 -10.45
C VAL A 17 1.95 8.75 -9.64
N GLU A 18 0.80 8.81 -10.32
CA GLU A 18 -0.48 8.83 -9.63
C GLU A 18 -0.67 7.46 -8.96
N GLY A 19 -0.77 7.44 -7.64
CA GLY A 19 -1.01 6.21 -6.90
C GLY A 19 -2.41 5.67 -7.20
N GLU A 20 -2.53 4.35 -7.38
CA GLU A 20 -3.84 3.72 -7.59
C GLU A 20 -4.70 3.94 -6.35
N LEU A 21 -5.90 4.51 -6.52
CA LEU A 21 -6.83 4.72 -5.41
C LEU A 21 -7.37 3.37 -4.95
N VAL A 22 -6.98 2.98 -3.74
CA VAL A 22 -7.56 1.83 -3.08
C VAL A 22 -8.81 2.30 -2.36
N THR A 23 -9.98 2.02 -2.94
CA THR A 23 -11.26 2.29 -2.29
C THR A 23 -11.55 1.22 -1.25
N ASP A 24 -12.06 1.65 -0.11
CA ASP A 24 -12.49 0.73 0.92
C ASP A 24 -13.73 -0.04 0.46
N SER A 25 -13.62 -1.36 0.48
CA SER A 25 -14.51 -2.26 -0.22
C SER A 25 -14.38 -3.64 0.43
N SER A 26 -15.38 -4.52 0.27
CA SER A 26 -15.45 -5.82 0.95
C SER A 26 -14.14 -6.64 0.84
N ALA A 27 -13.93 -7.63 1.72
CA ALA A 27 -12.73 -8.48 1.71
C ALA A 27 -12.31 -8.97 0.31
N MET A 28 -13.29 -9.36 -0.52
CA MET A 28 -13.05 -9.83 -1.89
C MET A 28 -12.59 -8.72 -2.86
N GLN A 29 -12.94 -7.47 -2.58
CA GLN A 29 -12.50 -6.31 -3.36
C GLN A 29 -11.10 -5.83 -2.95
N ILE A 30 -10.67 -6.05 -1.69
CA ILE A 30 -9.29 -5.76 -1.27
C ILE A 30 -8.29 -6.60 -2.02
N THR A 31 -8.59 -7.87 -2.29
CA THR A 31 -7.69 -8.74 -3.05
C THR A 31 -7.59 -8.30 -4.50
N LYS A 32 -8.71 -7.87 -5.12
CA LYS A 32 -8.68 -7.25 -6.46
C LYS A 32 -7.97 -5.90 -6.45
N ALA A 33 -8.12 -5.13 -5.39
CA ALA A 33 -7.42 -3.86 -5.24
C ALA A 33 -5.92 -4.09 -5.01
N LEU A 34 -5.54 -5.16 -4.31
CA LEU A 34 -4.17 -5.64 -4.20
C LEU A 34 -3.64 -6.08 -5.55
N GLU A 35 -4.36 -6.91 -6.31
CA GLU A 35 -3.98 -7.30 -7.67
C GLU A 35 -3.73 -6.08 -8.55
N LYS A 36 -4.63 -5.09 -8.55
CA LYS A 36 -4.43 -3.83 -9.27
C LYS A 36 -3.28 -3.00 -8.70
N ALA A 37 -3.15 -2.93 -7.38
CA ALA A 37 -2.06 -2.22 -6.72
C ALA A 37 -0.72 -2.90 -7.00
N THR A 38 -0.67 -4.22 -7.25
CA THR A 38 0.59 -4.88 -7.62
C THR A 38 1.11 -4.42 -8.98
N GLN A 39 0.22 -3.95 -9.86
CA GLN A 39 0.60 -3.35 -11.14
C GLN A 39 1.18 -1.94 -10.99
N ASN A 40 1.03 -1.33 -9.82
CA ASN A 40 1.43 0.05 -9.55
C ASN A 40 2.45 0.11 -8.40
N GLU A 41 3.42 0.99 -8.53
CA GLU A 41 4.43 1.10 -7.48
C GLU A 41 3.89 1.80 -6.22
N ILE A 42 2.78 2.53 -6.34
CA ILE A 42 2.24 3.39 -5.30
C ILE A 42 0.75 3.07 -5.15
N ALA A 43 0.32 2.81 -3.91
CA ALA A 43 -1.09 2.73 -3.55
C ALA A 43 -1.50 3.99 -2.77
N ARG A 44 -2.62 4.59 -3.14
CA ARG A 44 -3.22 5.75 -2.47
C ARG A 44 -4.42 5.32 -1.65
N ILE A 45 -4.40 5.64 -0.37
CA ILE A 45 -5.47 5.41 0.60
C ILE A 45 -6.08 6.75 0.99
N ASP A 46 -7.35 6.95 0.68
CA ASP A 46 -8.11 8.11 1.12
C ASP A 46 -8.93 7.76 2.36
N ILE A 47 -8.51 8.25 3.53
CA ILE A 47 -9.24 8.05 4.79
C ILE A 47 -10.42 9.02 4.94
N LYS A 48 -10.58 9.99 4.03
CA LYS A 48 -11.55 11.09 4.09
C LYS A 48 -11.50 11.80 5.45
N GLU A 49 -12.61 11.79 6.19
CA GLU A 49 -12.73 12.35 7.54
C GLU A 49 -12.32 11.37 8.65
N GLY A 50 -11.80 10.19 8.27
CA GLY A 50 -11.29 9.17 9.18
C GLY A 50 -12.19 7.95 9.38
N ASN A 51 -13.32 7.87 8.67
CA ASN A 51 -14.29 6.77 8.75
C ASN A 51 -14.28 5.86 7.52
N SER A 52 -13.49 6.18 6.50
CA SER A 52 -13.53 5.52 5.20
C SER A 52 -12.56 4.35 5.05
N TRP A 53 -11.82 3.99 6.11
CA TRP A 53 -10.86 2.89 6.11
C TRP A 53 -10.79 2.21 7.47
N TRP A 54 -10.64 0.88 7.47
CA TRP A 54 -10.38 0.07 8.68
C TRP A 54 -8.90 -0.33 8.79
N VAL A 55 -8.37 -0.35 10.02
CA VAL A 55 -6.99 -0.79 10.30
C VAL A 55 -6.75 -2.24 9.86
N THR A 56 -7.76 -3.11 10.00
CA THR A 56 -7.69 -4.51 9.58
C THR A 56 -7.52 -4.68 8.07
N ARG A 57 -8.15 -3.81 7.27
CA ARG A 57 -8.02 -3.81 5.82
C ARG A 57 -6.65 -3.32 5.40
N LEU A 58 -6.14 -2.28 6.08
CA LEU A 58 -4.76 -1.83 5.90
C LEU A 58 -3.74 -2.91 6.30
N LEU A 59 -4.02 -3.71 7.31
CA LEU A 59 -3.19 -4.86 7.71
C LEU A 59 -3.08 -5.87 6.57
N ALA A 60 -4.21 -6.31 6.00
CA ALA A 60 -4.23 -7.25 4.89
C ALA A 60 -3.57 -6.66 3.63
N LEU A 61 -3.83 -5.37 3.33
CA LEU A 61 -3.19 -4.66 2.23
C LEU A 61 -1.65 -4.65 2.39
N SER A 62 -1.17 -4.26 3.57
CA SER A 62 0.28 -4.18 3.84
C SER A 62 0.93 -5.56 3.84
N ALA A 63 0.23 -6.57 4.34
CA ALA A 63 0.66 -7.97 4.29
C ALA A 63 0.82 -8.47 2.86
N GLY A 64 -0.18 -8.23 2.01
CA GLY A 64 -0.13 -8.57 0.59
C GLY A 64 0.95 -7.79 -0.16
N ALA A 65 1.10 -6.50 0.12
CA ALA A 65 2.13 -5.66 -0.49
C ALA A 65 3.54 -6.13 -0.15
N VAL A 66 3.81 -6.50 1.10
CA VAL A 66 5.10 -7.06 1.52
C VAL A 66 5.39 -8.39 0.82
N ARG A 67 4.39 -9.28 0.72
CA ARG A 67 4.56 -10.59 0.07
C ARG A 67 4.77 -10.45 -1.44
N ALA A 68 3.96 -9.64 -2.12
CA ALA A 68 4.06 -9.39 -3.55
C ALA A 68 5.29 -8.53 -3.91
N GLY A 69 5.85 -7.81 -2.92
CA GLY A 69 6.91 -6.83 -3.12
C GLY A 69 6.43 -5.54 -3.78
N THR A 70 5.12 -5.33 -3.91
CA THR A 70 4.49 -4.17 -4.55
C THR A 70 3.07 -3.96 -3.98
N PRO A 71 2.60 -2.72 -3.76
CA PRO A 71 3.27 -1.43 -4.00
C PRO A 71 4.51 -1.24 -3.11
N LYS A 72 5.38 -0.30 -3.47
CA LYS A 72 6.57 0.09 -2.70
C LYS A 72 6.28 1.20 -1.69
N ALA A 73 5.24 2.00 -1.93
CA ALA A 73 4.78 3.04 -1.02
C ALA A 73 3.26 3.03 -0.88
N ILE A 74 2.79 3.26 0.34
CA ILE A 74 1.37 3.51 0.64
C ILE A 74 1.25 4.98 1.04
N VAL A 75 0.51 5.74 0.24
CA VAL A 75 0.21 7.16 0.46
C VAL A 75 -1.11 7.29 1.18
N PHE A 76 -1.14 8.08 2.25
CA PHE A 76 -2.36 8.43 2.97
C PHE A 76 -2.76 9.85 2.62
N VAL A 77 -4.00 10.01 2.16
CA VAL A 77 -4.66 11.29 1.96
C VAL A 77 -5.95 11.34 2.79
N GLY A 78 -6.41 12.55 3.09
CA GLY A 78 -7.68 12.74 3.78
C GLY A 78 -8.11 14.20 3.79
N THR A 79 -9.02 14.56 4.69
CA THR A 79 -9.51 15.93 4.82
C THR A 79 -8.78 16.65 5.95
N ARG A 80 -8.16 17.80 5.65
CA ARG A 80 -7.58 18.71 6.65
C ARG A 80 -8.02 20.14 6.36
N GLU A 81 -8.47 20.87 7.38
CA GLU A 81 -8.91 22.28 7.23
C GLU A 81 -9.96 22.47 6.12
N ASN A 82 -10.90 21.52 6.00
CA ASN A 82 -11.93 21.44 4.94
C ASN A 82 -11.39 21.27 3.51
N ILE A 83 -10.10 20.94 3.35
CA ILE A 83 -9.49 20.57 2.07
C ILE A 83 -9.42 19.05 2.02
N GLY A 84 -10.23 18.45 1.14
CA GLY A 84 -10.16 17.01 0.84
C GLY A 84 -8.96 16.65 -0.03
N GLY A 85 -8.46 15.43 0.10
CA GLY A 85 -7.31 14.94 -0.65
C GLY A 85 -5.97 15.55 -0.20
N THR A 86 -5.89 16.09 1.01
CA THR A 86 -4.64 16.59 1.57
C THR A 86 -3.71 15.44 1.91
N PHE A 87 -2.43 15.59 1.56
CA PHE A 87 -1.39 14.64 1.90
C PHE A 87 -1.20 14.54 3.42
N LEU A 88 -1.34 13.33 3.97
CA LEU A 88 -1.17 13.07 5.40
C LEU A 88 0.19 12.40 5.71
N GLY A 89 0.78 11.77 4.70
CA GLY A 89 2.07 11.10 4.76
C GLY A 89 2.13 9.87 3.87
N TRP A 90 3.31 9.28 3.71
CA TRP A 90 3.49 7.98 3.06
C TRP A 90 4.37 7.07 3.90
N GLY A 91 4.23 5.76 3.74
CA GLY A 91 5.08 4.78 4.42
C GLY A 91 5.37 3.56 3.56
N GLU A 92 6.46 2.85 3.89
CA GLU A 92 6.75 1.55 3.29
C GLU A 92 5.79 0.49 3.83
N PRO A 93 5.25 -0.41 2.98
CA PRO A 93 4.31 -1.44 3.44
C PRO A 93 4.86 -2.34 4.56
N SER A 94 6.17 -2.62 4.55
CA SER A 94 6.84 -3.42 5.60
C SER A 94 6.83 -2.70 6.95
N ALA A 95 7.09 -1.39 6.97
CA ALA A 95 7.07 -0.58 8.17
C ALA A 95 5.64 -0.42 8.70
N ILE A 96 4.67 -0.17 7.80
CA ILE A 96 3.24 -0.09 8.15
C ILE A 96 2.75 -1.42 8.73
N LEU A 97 3.05 -2.54 8.07
CA LEU A 97 2.69 -3.88 8.56
C LEU A 97 3.25 -4.11 9.97
N LYS A 98 4.53 -3.84 10.18
CA LYS A 98 5.19 -3.98 11.48
C LYS A 98 4.53 -3.10 12.55
N ALA A 99 4.21 -1.86 12.23
CA ALA A 99 3.54 -0.95 13.14
C ALA A 99 2.16 -1.48 13.57
N ILE A 100 1.33 -1.98 12.64
CA ILE A 100 0.01 -2.55 12.97
C ILE A 100 0.15 -3.82 13.82
N LEU A 101 1.09 -4.71 13.48
CA LEU A 101 1.32 -5.94 14.24
C LEU A 101 1.81 -5.68 15.66
N ASN A 102 2.48 -4.55 15.91
CA ASN A 102 2.96 -4.15 17.23
C ASN A 102 1.91 -3.41 18.07
N ASP A 103 0.84 -2.89 17.46
CA ASP A 103 -0.19 -2.11 18.14
C ASP A 103 -1.09 -2.99 19.03
N LYS A 104 -1.60 -4.10 18.48
CA LYS A 104 -2.48 -5.04 19.21
C LYS A 104 -2.04 -6.48 19.01
N LYS A 105 -1.94 -7.22 20.13
CA LYS A 105 -1.63 -8.68 20.14
C LYS A 105 -2.60 -9.48 19.26
N ASP A 106 -3.82 -9.02 19.19
CA ASP A 106 -4.91 -9.60 18.42
C ASP A 106 -4.65 -9.58 16.91
N TYR A 107 -4.12 -8.47 16.38
CA TYR A 107 -3.70 -8.37 14.97
C TYR A 107 -2.54 -9.31 14.66
N PHE A 108 -1.56 -9.37 15.56
CA PHE A 108 -0.45 -10.31 15.43
C PHE A 108 -0.91 -11.77 15.43
N THR A 109 -1.82 -12.12 16.33
CA THR A 109 -2.36 -13.48 16.44
C THR A 109 -3.13 -13.88 15.19
N ALA A 110 -4.01 -13.00 14.69
CA ALA A 110 -4.75 -13.22 13.45
C ALA A 110 -3.80 -13.38 12.25
N TYR A 111 -2.78 -12.53 12.15
CA TYR A 111 -1.75 -12.61 11.11
C TYR A 111 -1.00 -13.93 11.12
N GLN A 112 -0.48 -14.35 12.29
CA GLN A 112 0.24 -15.61 12.42
C GLN A 112 -0.63 -16.83 12.12
N ARG A 113 -1.89 -16.81 12.59
CA ARG A 113 -2.85 -17.89 12.33
C ARG A 113 -3.15 -17.99 10.83
N ALA A 114 -3.44 -16.88 10.18
CA ALA A 114 -3.68 -16.85 8.75
C ALA A 114 -2.48 -17.37 7.95
N GLN A 115 -1.25 -17.00 8.36
CA GLN A 115 -0.04 -17.49 7.71
C GLN A 115 0.14 -19.00 7.89
N SER A 116 -0.14 -19.54 9.08
CA SER A 116 -0.08 -20.98 9.34
C SER A 116 -1.10 -21.76 8.52
N ILE A 117 -2.34 -21.27 8.47
CA ILE A 117 -3.42 -21.88 7.69
C ILE A 117 -3.07 -21.84 6.20
N ALA A 118 -2.62 -20.70 5.66
CA ALA A 118 -2.29 -20.57 4.25
C ALA A 118 -1.16 -21.53 3.83
N LYS A 119 -0.13 -21.70 4.67
CA LYS A 119 0.93 -22.70 4.44
C LYS A 119 0.37 -24.12 4.35
N GLN A 120 -0.54 -24.49 5.25
CA GLN A 120 -1.16 -25.81 5.25
C GLN A 120 -2.07 -26.00 4.03
N VAL A 121 -2.90 -25.01 3.70
CA VAL A 121 -3.75 -25.04 2.49
C VAL A 121 -2.90 -25.22 1.23
N GLY A 122 -1.78 -24.51 1.10
CA GLY A 122 -0.87 -24.65 -0.03
C GLY A 122 -0.28 -26.06 -0.18
N VAL A 123 -0.04 -26.78 0.92
CA VAL A 123 0.44 -28.18 0.88
C VAL A 123 -0.66 -29.13 0.39
N PHE A 124 -1.91 -28.91 0.79
CA PHE A 124 -3.02 -29.81 0.47
C PHE A 124 -3.74 -29.49 -0.85
N ALA A 125 -3.66 -28.25 -1.36
CA ALA A 125 -4.33 -27.81 -2.58
C ALA A 125 -3.66 -28.31 -3.88
N VAL A 126 -2.37 -28.67 -3.84
CA VAL A 126 -1.60 -29.17 -5.01
C VAL A 126 -2.11 -30.52 -5.53
N VAL A 127 -3.02 -31.17 -4.81
CA VAL A 127 -3.54 -32.50 -5.16
C VAL A 127 -4.68 -32.48 -6.20
N SER A 128 -5.12 -31.29 -6.63
CA SER A 128 -6.30 -31.13 -7.49
C SER A 128 -6.00 -30.85 -8.98
N ASP A 129 -4.82 -31.23 -9.49
CA ASP A 129 -4.66 -31.37 -10.95
C ASP A 129 -5.57 -32.50 -11.44
N PRO A 130 -6.18 -32.41 -12.64
CA PRO A 130 -6.96 -33.51 -13.19
C PRO A 130 -6.02 -34.66 -13.50
N LEU A 131 -5.84 -35.53 -12.52
CA LEU A 131 -5.19 -36.81 -12.70
C LEU A 131 -5.89 -37.51 -13.88
N PRO A 132 -5.15 -38.22 -14.75
CA PRO A 132 -5.75 -39.04 -15.80
C PRO A 132 -6.86 -39.94 -15.19
N PRO A 133 -7.93 -40.27 -15.93
CA PRO A 133 -9.21 -40.78 -15.39
C PRO A 133 -9.17 -42.13 -14.63
N HIS A 134 -8.00 -42.60 -14.21
CA HIS A 134 -7.79 -43.84 -13.47
C HIS A 134 -6.96 -43.70 -12.20
N VAL A 135 -6.65 -42.49 -11.75
CA VAL A 135 -6.02 -42.34 -10.42
C VAL A 135 -7.12 -42.15 -9.39
N PRO A 136 -7.21 -43.01 -8.36
CA PRO A 136 -8.19 -42.87 -7.30
C PRO A 136 -8.05 -41.47 -6.69
N HIS A 137 -9.17 -40.75 -6.58
CA HIS A 137 -9.27 -39.51 -5.83
C HIS A 137 -8.44 -39.67 -4.57
N ILE A 138 -7.47 -38.78 -4.34
CA ILE A 138 -6.76 -38.74 -3.07
C ILE A 138 -7.81 -38.34 -2.04
N LYS A 139 -8.49 -39.35 -1.49
CA LYS A 139 -9.15 -39.26 -0.20
C LYS A 139 -8.08 -38.68 0.72
N ALA A 140 -8.43 -37.59 1.40
CA ALA A 140 -7.64 -37.02 2.48
C ALA A 140 -6.87 -38.13 3.17
N VAL A 141 -5.52 -38.05 3.20
CA VAL A 141 -4.63 -39.08 3.73
C VAL A 141 -5.29 -39.70 4.96
N GLU A 142 -5.81 -40.94 4.81
CA GLU A 142 -6.64 -41.57 5.84
C GLU A 142 -5.82 -41.61 7.14
N GLY A 143 -6.24 -40.82 8.13
CA GLY A 143 -5.57 -40.71 9.44
C GLY A 143 -4.99 -39.33 9.79
N VAL A 144 -4.93 -38.36 8.87
CA VAL A 144 -4.51 -36.98 9.20
C VAL A 144 -5.75 -36.12 9.44
N SER A 145 -6.11 -35.91 10.70
CA SER A 145 -7.14 -34.95 11.08
C SER A 145 -6.57 -33.53 10.94
N LEU A 146 -7.06 -32.78 9.96
CA LEU A 146 -6.77 -31.35 9.84
C LEU A 146 -7.47 -30.59 10.95
N ASP A 147 -6.81 -29.56 11.47
CA ASP A 147 -7.47 -28.59 12.34
C ASP A 147 -8.70 -28.00 11.63
N PHE A 148 -9.81 -27.83 12.34
CA PHE A 148 -11.07 -27.32 11.78
C PHE A 148 -10.89 -25.98 11.06
N SER A 149 -9.96 -25.14 11.55
CA SER A 149 -9.66 -23.85 10.91
C SER A 149 -8.98 -24.00 9.55
N VAL A 150 -8.25 -25.08 9.30
CA VAL A 150 -7.63 -25.38 7.99
C VAL A 150 -8.63 -26.06 7.08
N GLN A 151 -9.41 -27.00 7.62
CA GLN A 151 -10.42 -27.74 6.87
C GLN A 151 -11.40 -26.79 6.17
N ARG A 152 -11.82 -25.71 6.86
CA ARG A 152 -12.73 -24.69 6.30
C ARG A 152 -12.27 -24.09 4.96
N TYR A 153 -10.97 -23.94 4.75
CA TYR A 153 -10.41 -23.38 3.52
C TYR A 153 -9.98 -24.46 2.54
N ALA A 154 -9.40 -25.56 3.03
CA ALA A 154 -8.93 -26.66 2.18
C ALA A 154 -10.05 -27.38 1.44
N THR A 155 -11.27 -27.41 1.98
CA THR A 155 -12.43 -28.05 1.34
C THR A 155 -13.16 -27.15 0.34
N ARG A 156 -12.70 -25.91 0.12
CA ARG A 156 -13.35 -25.00 -0.83
C ARG A 156 -12.47 -24.77 -2.06
N ASP A 157 -13.03 -25.07 -3.23
CA ASP A 157 -12.35 -24.95 -4.52
C ASP A 157 -11.90 -23.52 -4.84
N ASP A 158 -12.58 -22.51 -4.30
CA ASP A 158 -12.21 -21.11 -4.48
C ASP A 158 -10.86 -20.80 -3.82
N TYR A 159 -10.59 -21.32 -2.62
CA TYR A 159 -9.30 -21.13 -1.95
C TYR A 159 -8.16 -21.95 -2.57
N ALA A 160 -8.45 -23.16 -3.03
CA ALA A 160 -7.46 -24.00 -3.71
C ALA A 160 -6.89 -23.35 -4.97
N ARG A 161 -7.72 -22.55 -5.69
CA ARG A 161 -7.32 -21.86 -6.92
C ARG A 161 -6.55 -20.54 -6.69
N LEU A 162 -6.55 -20.02 -5.46
CA LEU A 162 -5.88 -18.73 -5.17
C LEU A 162 -4.35 -18.85 -5.13
N GLY A 163 -3.81 -20.06 -4.92
CA GLY A 163 -2.38 -20.26 -4.72
C GLY A 163 -1.83 -19.32 -3.65
N ASP A 164 -0.83 -18.52 -4.00
CA ASP A 164 -0.18 -17.58 -3.08
C ASP A 164 -1.11 -16.46 -2.56
N ALA A 165 -2.22 -16.17 -3.26
CA ALA A 165 -3.21 -15.18 -2.83
C ALA A 165 -4.18 -15.72 -1.75
N ALA A 166 -4.08 -17.00 -1.39
CA ALA A 166 -4.90 -17.60 -0.34
C ALA A 166 -4.65 -16.93 1.02
N PHE A 167 -3.42 -16.47 1.26
CA PHE A 167 -3.04 -15.86 2.53
C PHE A 167 -3.84 -14.59 2.84
N GLU A 168 -3.96 -13.64 1.91
CA GLU A 168 -4.68 -12.39 2.15
C GLU A 168 -6.17 -12.62 2.37
N GLN A 169 -6.75 -13.60 1.67
CA GLN A 169 -8.15 -13.98 1.83
C GLN A 169 -8.41 -14.64 3.18
N ILE A 170 -7.55 -15.57 3.60
CA ILE A 170 -7.61 -16.20 4.92
C ILE A 170 -7.42 -15.13 6.00
N LEU A 171 -6.47 -14.21 5.83
CA LEU A 171 -6.23 -13.11 6.78
C LEU A 171 -7.46 -12.23 6.91
N MET A 172 -8.06 -11.81 5.80
CA MET A 172 -9.27 -11.01 5.81
C MET A 172 -10.45 -11.73 6.47
N ASP A 173 -10.66 -13.02 6.20
CA ASP A 173 -11.71 -13.80 6.85
C ASP A 173 -11.46 -13.95 8.36
N GLN A 174 -10.22 -14.21 8.79
CA GLN A 174 -9.87 -14.22 10.22
C GLN A 174 -10.14 -12.85 10.84
N LEU A 175 -9.79 -11.75 10.17
CA LEU A 175 -10.00 -10.40 10.71
C LEU A 175 -11.48 -10.04 10.79
N ALA A 176 -12.29 -10.45 9.81
CA ALA A 176 -13.73 -10.21 9.77
C ALA A 176 -14.45 -10.87 10.95
N LEU A 177 -14.06 -12.09 11.31
CA LEU A 177 -14.69 -12.83 12.41
C LEU A 177 -14.51 -12.17 13.78
N TYR A 178 -13.38 -11.49 14.00
CA TYR A 178 -12.99 -11.01 15.33
C TYR A 178 -13.00 -9.48 15.47
N PHE A 179 -12.81 -8.72 14.39
CA PHE A 179 -12.49 -7.29 14.51
C PHE A 179 -13.40 -6.34 13.75
N GLU A 180 -14.19 -6.77 12.76
CA GLU A 180 -15.11 -5.84 12.10
C GLU A 180 -16.19 -5.31 13.06
N GLN A 181 -16.43 -5.98 14.19
CA GLN A 181 -17.29 -5.48 15.26
C GLN A 181 -16.64 -4.39 16.13
N THR A 182 -15.31 -4.30 16.14
CA THR A 182 -14.56 -3.37 17.01
C THR A 182 -14.46 -1.96 16.45
N HIS A 183 -14.91 -1.72 15.21
CA HIS A 183 -14.92 -0.41 14.55
C HIS A 183 -13.57 0.34 14.64
N ASP A 184 -12.42 -0.37 14.56
CA ASP A 184 -11.10 0.28 14.56
C ASP A 184 -10.83 0.94 13.19
N HIS A 185 -11.39 2.13 13.05
CA HIS A 185 -11.24 2.97 11.87
C HIS A 185 -9.90 3.71 11.87
N LEU A 186 -9.33 3.85 10.69
CA LEU A 186 -8.11 4.62 10.47
C LEU A 186 -8.43 6.12 10.41
N THR A 187 -8.75 6.71 11.56
CA THR A 187 -8.89 8.16 11.71
C THR A 187 -7.54 8.86 11.57
N LEU A 188 -7.52 10.18 11.36
CA LEU A 188 -6.27 10.95 11.34
C LEU A 188 -5.46 10.77 12.64
N GLY A 189 -6.12 10.81 13.80
CA GLY A 189 -5.47 10.56 15.09
C GLY A 189 -4.92 9.14 15.19
N ARG A 190 -5.66 8.15 14.71
CA ARG A 190 -5.22 6.74 14.69
C ARG A 190 -4.05 6.51 13.73
N LEU A 191 -4.06 7.15 12.56
CA LEU A 191 -2.96 7.16 11.58
C LEU A 191 -1.68 7.71 12.22
N GLN A 192 -1.77 8.84 12.91
CA GLN A 192 -0.64 9.43 13.62
C GLN A 192 -0.14 8.50 14.73
N GLN A 193 -1.03 8.03 15.61
CA GLN A 193 -0.68 7.12 16.70
C GLN A 193 0.05 5.85 16.21
N LEU A 194 -0.45 5.22 15.15
CA LEU A 194 0.11 3.98 14.62
C LEU A 194 1.44 4.22 13.89
N PHE A 195 1.53 5.28 13.08
CA PHE A 195 2.56 5.39 12.05
C PHE A 195 3.50 6.58 12.24
N GLU A 196 3.43 7.34 13.32
CA GLU A 196 4.28 8.51 13.56
C GLU A 196 5.77 8.24 13.27
N HIS A 197 6.25 7.06 13.68
CA HIS A 197 7.65 6.64 13.56
C HIS A 197 8.04 6.13 12.16
N CYS A 198 7.09 5.87 11.27
CA CYS A 198 7.35 5.32 9.94
C CYS A 198 6.67 6.09 8.80
N LEU A 199 6.05 7.23 9.11
CA LEU A 199 5.35 8.07 8.14
C LEU A 199 6.21 9.26 7.72
N TYR A 200 6.58 9.27 6.44
CA TYR A 200 7.26 10.38 5.79
C TYR A 200 6.24 11.44 5.38
N ARG A 201 6.55 12.72 5.65
CA ARG A 201 5.60 13.84 5.47
C ARG A 201 6.16 14.95 4.59
N ASP A 202 7.31 14.73 3.98
CA ASP A 202 7.95 15.70 3.11
C ASP A 202 7.09 15.91 1.86
N VAL A 203 6.81 17.19 1.58
CA VAL A 203 5.92 17.61 0.51
C VAL A 203 6.52 18.81 -0.21
N ILE A 204 6.50 18.79 -1.53
CA ILE A 204 6.81 19.93 -2.37
C ILE A 204 5.50 20.57 -2.80
N ASN A 205 5.31 21.84 -2.45
CA ASN A 205 4.24 22.63 -3.03
C ASN A 205 4.64 23.08 -4.44
N LEU A 206 3.90 22.64 -5.45
CA LEU A 206 4.13 22.98 -6.86
C LEU A 206 3.87 24.47 -7.17
N GLU A 207 3.24 25.18 -6.25
CA GLU A 207 3.00 26.63 -6.35
C GLU A 207 4.11 27.46 -5.69
N SER A 208 5.03 26.82 -4.98
CA SER A 208 6.21 27.49 -4.42
C SER A 208 7.17 27.93 -5.52
N PRO A 209 7.99 28.97 -5.27
CA PRO A 209 9.07 29.36 -6.19
C PRO A 209 10.01 28.18 -6.50
N PRO A 210 10.60 28.12 -7.70
CA PRO A 210 11.37 26.95 -8.14
C PRO A 210 12.58 26.64 -7.26
N ASP A 211 13.28 27.66 -6.78
CA ASP A 211 14.41 27.48 -5.86
C ASP A 211 13.97 26.77 -4.57
N GLN A 212 12.77 27.08 -4.08
CA GLN A 212 12.19 26.41 -2.92
C GLN A 212 11.80 24.96 -3.24
N GLN A 213 11.23 24.71 -4.41
CA GLN A 213 10.92 23.34 -4.85
C GLN A 213 12.20 22.49 -4.94
N MET A 214 13.26 23.05 -5.50
CA MET A 214 14.56 22.40 -5.63
C MET A 214 15.20 22.12 -4.26
N LEU A 215 15.22 23.10 -3.36
CA LEU A 215 15.74 22.91 -2.00
C LEU A 215 14.97 21.80 -1.27
N SER A 216 13.64 21.80 -1.32
CA SER A 216 12.81 20.74 -0.72
C SER A 216 13.11 19.36 -1.33
N LEU A 217 13.36 19.29 -2.64
CA LEU A 217 13.75 18.03 -3.30
C LEU A 217 15.16 17.56 -2.93
N LEU A 218 16.03 18.44 -2.42
CA LEU A 218 17.40 18.11 -1.99
C LEU A 218 17.52 17.87 -0.48
N GLU A 219 16.53 18.23 0.34
CA GLU A 219 16.51 17.96 1.79
C GLU A 219 16.24 16.48 2.17
N PRO A 220 17.20 15.76 2.77
CA PRO A 220 17.22 14.28 2.78
C PRO A 220 16.24 13.67 3.79
N ARG A 221 15.09 13.16 3.32
CA ARG A 221 14.13 12.34 4.10
C ARG A 221 13.32 11.39 3.18
N GLY A 222 13.82 10.16 3.00
CA GLY A 222 13.08 9.07 2.33
C GLY A 222 13.22 8.96 0.81
N THR A 223 12.76 7.81 0.27
CA THR A 223 12.87 7.40 -1.14
C THR A 223 11.91 8.15 -2.08
N TYR A 224 10.79 8.61 -1.52
CA TYR A 224 9.75 9.32 -2.24
C TYR A 224 9.45 10.66 -1.57
N ILE A 225 8.95 11.61 -2.37
CA ILE A 225 8.45 12.90 -1.90
C ILE A 225 7.08 13.18 -2.52
N ALA A 226 6.15 13.71 -1.73
CA ALA A 226 4.83 14.07 -2.24
C ALA A 226 4.89 15.40 -3.00
N LEU A 227 4.18 15.48 -4.12
CA LEU A 227 3.91 16.74 -4.80
C LEU A 227 2.47 17.15 -4.52
N ALA A 228 2.29 18.40 -4.13
CA ALA A 228 0.99 18.95 -3.80
C ALA A 228 0.77 20.31 -4.48
N ARG A 229 -0.48 20.63 -4.76
CA ARG A 229 -0.92 21.91 -5.32
C ARG A 229 -2.17 22.37 -4.60
N ASN A 230 -2.26 23.64 -4.21
CA ASN A 230 -3.38 24.16 -3.40
C ASN A 230 -3.69 23.32 -2.15
N GLY A 231 -2.64 22.77 -1.50
CA GLY A 231 -2.78 21.91 -0.32
C GLY A 231 -3.37 20.50 -0.58
N ARG A 232 -3.56 20.11 -1.85
CA ARG A 232 -4.01 18.78 -2.26
C ARG A 232 -2.86 17.96 -2.79
N TYR A 233 -2.83 16.68 -2.42
CA TYR A 233 -1.92 15.70 -2.98
C TYR A 233 -2.23 15.49 -4.46
N GLU A 234 -1.21 15.57 -5.32
CA GLU A 234 -1.34 15.20 -6.73
C GLU A 234 -0.70 13.82 -6.97
N VAL A 235 0.61 13.72 -6.70
CA VAL A 235 1.42 12.56 -7.09
C VAL A 235 2.57 12.33 -6.11
N LEU A 236 3.14 11.12 -6.16
CA LEU A 236 4.33 10.77 -5.41
C LEU A 236 5.50 10.63 -6.38
N LEU A 237 6.59 11.35 -6.11
CA LEU A 237 7.79 11.38 -6.92
C LEU A 237 8.90 10.55 -6.26
N LYS A 238 9.46 9.60 -7.01
CA LYS A 238 10.76 9.01 -6.66
C LYS A 238 11.82 10.08 -6.63
N ARG A 239 12.51 10.20 -5.50
CA ARG A 239 13.50 11.26 -5.30
C ARG A 239 14.61 11.23 -6.35
N GLU A 240 15.17 10.05 -6.62
CA GLU A 240 16.19 9.85 -7.66
C GLU A 240 15.72 10.31 -9.06
N ALA A 241 14.43 10.15 -9.37
CA ALA A 241 13.88 10.62 -10.64
C ALA A 241 13.81 12.15 -10.68
N GLY A 242 13.39 12.78 -9.59
CA GLY A 242 13.42 14.23 -9.44
C GLY A 242 14.83 14.82 -9.55
N GLU A 243 15.80 14.24 -8.84
CA GLU A 243 17.21 14.65 -8.87
C GLU A 243 17.79 14.58 -10.29
N ARG A 244 17.53 13.49 -11.02
CA ARG A 244 17.96 13.34 -12.42
C ARG A 244 17.34 14.39 -13.34
N ILE A 245 16.10 14.82 -13.08
CA ILE A 245 15.44 15.85 -13.87
C ILE A 245 16.09 17.22 -13.62
N ILE A 246 16.34 17.57 -12.35
CA ILE A 246 17.05 18.81 -12.01
C ILE A 246 18.44 18.84 -12.66
N LEU A 247 19.21 17.76 -12.52
CA LEU A 247 20.56 17.68 -13.09
C LEU A 247 20.55 17.86 -14.61
N ARG A 248 19.56 17.29 -15.31
CA ARG A 248 19.39 17.50 -16.76
C ARG A 248 19.04 18.94 -17.11
N GLN A 249 18.17 19.59 -16.33
CA GLN A 249 17.82 20.99 -16.54
C GLN A 249 19.02 21.91 -16.35
N LEU A 250 19.78 21.74 -15.26
CA LEU A 250 20.99 22.50 -14.99
C LEU A 250 22.03 22.32 -16.11
N PHE A 251 22.24 21.08 -16.57
CA PHE A 251 23.16 20.82 -17.68
C PHE A 251 22.73 21.50 -18.97
N THR A 252 21.42 21.52 -19.25
CA THR A 252 20.85 22.18 -20.43
C THR A 252 21.03 23.70 -20.37
N GLN A 253 20.87 24.31 -19.19
CA GLN A 253 21.08 25.75 -18.99
C GLN A 253 22.54 26.15 -19.23
N VAL A 254 23.48 25.38 -18.65
CA VAL A 254 24.92 25.60 -18.85
C VAL A 254 25.30 25.49 -20.34
N LEU A 255 24.76 24.51 -21.06
CA LEU A 255 25.00 24.35 -22.50
C LEU A 255 24.41 25.47 -23.35
N GLN A 256 23.32 26.10 -22.90
CA GLN A 256 22.70 27.23 -23.58
C GLN A 256 23.38 28.57 -23.28
N GLY A 257 24.46 28.58 -22.48
CA GLY A 257 25.21 29.79 -22.15
C GLY A 257 24.44 30.78 -21.28
N LYS A 258 23.47 30.28 -20.51
CA LYS A 258 22.75 31.03 -19.46
C LYS A 258 23.41 30.79 -18.10
#